data_AF-A0A165R5X1-F1
#
_entry.id   AF-A0A165R5X1-F1
#
_cell.length_a   1.000
_cell.length_b   1.000
_cell.length_c   1.000
_cell.angle_alpha   90.00
_cell.angle_beta   90.00
_cell.angle_gamma   90.00
#
_symmetry.space_group_name_H-M   'P 1'
#
loop_
_entity.id
_entity.type
_entity.pdbx_description
1 polymer ?
#
loop_
_entity_poly.entity_id
_entity_poly.type
_entity_poly.pdbx_seq_one_letter_code
_entity_poly.pdbx_strand_id
1 'polypeptide(L)'
;MMMSYGHEVKSKDDEFIQIAEKGVASIDAAGDVGAHIVDFFPWLRHVPDWMPGAGFKRVPPGTKEDMHTFVNQPFEEVLKSRRNCYCTALLEETKGKDNEGVRDTAAITFSAGFDTTFSALLTTLIAMVINPVIQARAQAEMDLFIGKDRLPTF
;
A
#
# COMPACT_ATOMS: atom_id res chain seq x y z
N MET A 1 7.25 -3.03 -2.56
CA MET A 1 7.79 -4.38 -2.30
C MET A 1 9.27 -4.36 -1.99
N MET A 2 10.15 -3.88 -2.89
CA MET A 2 11.61 -3.94 -2.68
C MET A 2 12.09 -3.29 -1.38
N MET A 3 11.66 -2.07 -1.06
CA MET A 3 12.08 -1.39 0.18
C MET A 3 11.56 -2.07 1.45
N SER A 4 10.26 -2.38 1.49
CA SER A 4 9.60 -2.95 2.67
C SER A 4 10.01 -4.41 2.94
N TYR A 5 10.06 -5.22 1.88
CA TYR A 5 10.17 -6.68 1.96
C TYR A 5 11.37 -7.27 1.17
N GLY A 6 12.19 -6.45 0.52
CA GLY A 6 13.31 -6.97 -0.29
C GLY A 6 12.85 -7.79 -1.50
N HIS A 7 11.59 -7.68 -1.91
CA HIS A 7 11.03 -8.40 -3.04
C HIS A 7 11.06 -7.56 -4.31
N GLU A 8 11.86 -8.01 -5.27
CA GLU A 8 11.93 -7.44 -6.61
C GLU A 8 10.78 -8.00 -7.45
N VAL A 9 9.90 -7.10 -7.88
CA VAL A 9 8.76 -7.41 -8.74
C VAL A 9 9.25 -7.51 -10.18
N LYS A 10 9.13 -8.70 -10.79
CA LYS A 10 9.67 -8.98 -12.14
C LYS A 10 8.62 -9.03 -13.24
N SER A 11 7.36 -9.21 -12.88
CA SER A 11 6.23 -9.27 -13.82
C SER A 11 5.05 -8.52 -13.23
N LYS A 12 4.11 -8.11 -14.11
CA LYS A 12 2.79 -7.63 -13.69
C LYS A 12 1.98 -8.72 -13.01
N ASP A 13 2.24 -9.98 -13.36
CA ASP A 13 1.56 -11.15 -12.80
C ASP A 13 2.22 -11.67 -11.50
N ASP A 14 3.05 -10.84 -10.85
CA ASP A 14 3.64 -11.19 -9.57
C ASP A 14 2.52 -11.35 -8.52
N GLU A 15 2.50 -12.50 -7.85
CA GLU A 15 1.51 -12.82 -6.82
C GLU A 15 1.44 -11.74 -5.74
N PHE A 16 2.58 -11.13 -5.39
CA PHE A 16 2.61 -10.07 -4.40
C PHE A 16 1.95 -8.77 -4.85
N ILE A 17 1.90 -8.48 -6.16
CA ILE A 17 1.09 -7.37 -6.67
C ILE A 17 -0.38 -7.66 -6.41
N GLN A 18 -0.85 -8.87 -6.73
CA GLN A 18 -2.26 -9.23 -6.54
C GLN A 18 -2.66 -9.19 -5.07
N ILE A 19 -1.78 -9.64 -4.19
CA ILE A 19 -1.96 -9.54 -2.74
C ILE A 19 -2.05 -8.07 -2.31
N ALA A 20 -1.18 -7.21 -2.84
CA ALA A 20 -1.20 -5.77 -2.57
C ALA A 20 -2.52 -5.11 -3.01
N GLU A 21 -2.95 -5.37 -4.25
CA GLU A 21 -4.18 -4.80 -4.81
C GLU A 21 -5.42 -5.23 -4.02
N LYS A 22 -5.53 -6.52 -3.68
CA LYS A 22 -6.65 -7.01 -2.85
C LYS A 22 -6.62 -6.47 -1.42
N GLY A 23 -5.42 -6.31 -0.85
CA GLY A 23 -5.23 -5.70 0.47
C GLY A 23 -5.68 -4.25 0.48
N VAL A 24 -5.25 -3.44 -0.49
CA VAL A 24 -5.66 -2.03 -0.61
C VAL A 24 -7.17 -1.92 -0.86
N ALA A 25 -7.72 -2.73 -1.78
CA ALA A 25 -9.17 -2.75 -2.01
C ALA A 25 -9.97 -3.14 -0.75
N SER A 26 -9.40 -3.98 0.11
CA SER A 26 -9.99 -4.34 1.40
C SER A 26 -9.96 -3.19 2.42
N ILE A 27 -8.90 -2.37 2.40
CA ILE A 27 -8.82 -1.14 3.19
C ILE A 27 -9.88 -0.15 2.73
N ASP A 28 -9.98 0.09 1.42
CA ASP A 28 -10.99 0.99 0.84
C ASP A 28 -12.41 0.53 1.15
N ALA A 29 -12.67 -0.78 1.06
CA ALA A 29 -13.97 -1.36 1.35
C ALA A 29 -14.33 -1.33 2.85
N ALA A 30 -13.33 -1.37 3.73
CA ALA A 30 -13.51 -1.16 5.16
C ALA A 30 -13.79 0.31 5.51
N GLY A 31 -13.55 1.22 4.57
CA GLY A 31 -13.81 2.66 4.66
C GLY A 31 -12.73 3.43 5.43
N ASP A 32 -12.71 4.75 5.21
CA ASP A 32 -11.75 5.64 5.86
C ASP A 32 -11.86 5.62 7.39
N VAL A 33 -10.75 5.88 8.06
CA VAL A 33 -10.73 6.07 9.51
C VAL A 33 -11.65 7.23 9.89
N GLY A 34 -12.64 6.95 10.74
CA GLY A 34 -13.65 7.94 11.14
C GLY A 34 -14.88 7.99 10.21
N ALA A 35 -14.92 7.17 9.16
CA ALA A 35 -16.11 7.04 8.31
C ALA A 35 -17.27 6.34 9.01
N HIS A 36 -17.00 5.59 10.08
CA HIS A 36 -17.99 4.77 10.75
C HIS A 36 -18.32 5.26 12.16
N ILE A 37 -19.59 5.18 12.53
CA ILE A 37 -20.06 5.54 13.88
C ILE A 37 -19.37 4.75 14.99
N VAL A 38 -18.89 3.53 14.68
CA VAL A 38 -18.14 2.67 15.61
C VAL A 38 -16.78 3.27 15.99
N ASP A 39 -16.20 4.13 15.15
CA ASP A 39 -14.93 4.80 15.42
C ASP A 39 -15.07 5.81 16.58
N PHE A 40 -16.24 6.44 16.70
CA PHE A 40 -16.57 7.36 17.78
C PHE A 40 -17.18 6.66 19.00
N PHE A 41 -17.90 5.56 18.77
CA PHE A 41 -18.59 4.80 19.81
C PHE A 41 -18.19 3.31 19.74
N PRO A 42 -17.04 2.92 20.31
CA PRO A 42 -16.46 1.58 20.12
C PRO A 42 -17.35 0.42 20.57
N TRP A 43 -18.26 0.65 21.52
CA TRP A 43 -19.20 -0.37 22.00
C TRP A 43 -20.18 -0.84 20.92
N LEU A 44 -20.40 -0.05 19.86
CA LEU A 44 -21.24 -0.42 18.72
C LEU A 44 -20.72 -1.63 17.94
N ARG A 45 -19.43 -1.99 18.07
CA ARG A 45 -18.87 -3.21 17.45
C ARG A 45 -19.57 -4.51 17.88
N HIS A 46 -20.27 -4.50 19.01
CA HIS A 46 -20.99 -5.67 19.54
C HIS A 46 -22.44 -5.76 19.07
N VAL A 47 -22.95 -4.77 18.34
CA VAL A 47 -24.33 -4.75 17.82
C VAL A 47 -24.53 -5.85 16.76
N PRO A 48 -25.62 -6.63 16.76
CA PRO A 48 -25.86 -7.65 15.75
C PRO A 48 -25.92 -7.10 14.31
N ASP A 49 -25.43 -7.86 13.34
CA ASP A 49 -25.30 -7.44 11.93
C ASP A 49 -26.65 -7.14 11.24
N TRP A 50 -27.75 -7.64 11.81
CA TRP A 50 -29.11 -7.42 11.33
C TRP A 50 -29.71 -6.09 11.77
N MET A 51 -29.11 -5.39 12.75
CA MET A 51 -29.67 -4.17 13.32
C MET A 51 -29.60 -2.98 12.33
N PRO A 52 -30.64 -2.13 12.25
CA PRO A 52 -30.57 -0.89 11.48
C PRO A 52 -29.38 -0.03 11.93
N GLY A 53 -28.54 0.41 10.98
CA GLY A 53 -27.32 1.17 11.27
C GLY A 53 -26.05 0.33 11.47
N ALA A 54 -26.13 -1.01 11.51
CA ALA A 54 -24.96 -1.90 11.53
C ALA A 54 -24.28 -2.06 10.15
N GLY A 55 -24.49 -1.11 9.22
CA GLY A 55 -23.95 -1.15 7.86
C GLY A 55 -22.42 -1.15 7.82
N PHE A 56 -21.77 -0.54 8.83
CA PHE A 56 -20.31 -0.54 8.99
C PHE A 56 -19.69 -1.93 9.14
N LYS A 57 -20.50 -2.97 9.42
CA LYS A 57 -20.04 -4.36 9.48
C LYS A 57 -20.11 -5.08 8.14
N ARG A 58 -20.76 -4.48 7.14
CA ARG A 58 -20.97 -5.08 5.82
C ARG A 58 -19.79 -4.74 4.91
N VAL A 59 -18.69 -5.45 5.11
CA VAL A 59 -17.57 -5.47 4.15
C VAL A 59 -17.79 -6.56 3.09
N PRO A 60 -17.21 -6.43 1.89
CA PRO A 60 -17.24 -7.48 0.88
C PRO A 60 -16.76 -8.84 1.45
N PRO A 61 -17.34 -9.97 0.99
CA PRO A 61 -16.82 -11.29 1.33
C PRO A 61 -15.35 -11.42 0.90
N GLY A 62 -14.50 -11.99 1.75
CA GLY A 62 -13.06 -12.16 1.46
C GLY A 62 -12.17 -11.05 2.00
N THR A 63 -12.70 -9.89 2.41
CA THR A 63 -11.89 -8.76 2.91
C THR A 63 -11.03 -9.15 4.12
N LYS A 64 -11.52 -10.00 5.03
CA LYS A 64 -10.72 -10.44 6.18
C LYS A 64 -9.58 -11.34 5.76
N GLU A 65 -9.85 -12.27 4.86
CA GLU A 65 -8.88 -13.23 4.33
C GLU A 65 -7.81 -12.52 3.47
N ASP A 66 -8.21 -11.56 2.65
CA ASP A 66 -7.32 -10.75 1.82
C ASP A 66 -6.42 -9.86 2.70
N MET A 67 -6.97 -9.20 3.73
CA MET A 67 -6.16 -8.45 4.70
C MET A 67 -5.19 -9.33 5.47
N HIS A 68 -5.63 -10.51 5.90
CA HIS A 68 -4.77 -11.46 6.57
C HIS A 68 -3.62 -11.89 5.66
N THR A 69 -3.91 -12.19 4.40
CA THR A 69 -2.91 -12.56 3.39
C THR A 69 -1.94 -11.42 3.13
N PHE A 70 -2.46 -10.20 2.96
CA PHE A 70 -1.70 -8.98 2.72
C PHE A 70 -0.67 -8.69 3.81
N VAL A 71 -1.05 -8.84 5.07
CA VAL A 71 -0.16 -8.55 6.20
C VAL A 71 0.85 -9.67 6.45
N ASN A 72 0.44 -10.94 6.34
CA ASN A 72 1.26 -12.06 6.78
C ASN A 72 2.17 -12.63 5.68
N GLN A 73 1.66 -12.84 4.45
CA GLN A 73 2.41 -13.59 3.43
C GLN A 73 3.73 -12.91 3.01
N PRO A 74 3.79 -11.59 2.78
CA PRO A 74 5.06 -10.91 2.48
C PRO A 74 6.06 -11.00 3.63
N PHE A 75 5.59 -10.89 4.87
CA PHE A 75 6.43 -10.97 6.05
C PHE A 75 7.01 -12.38 6.25
N GLU A 76 6.21 -13.43 6.08
CA GLU A 76 6.68 -14.81 6.14
C GLU A 76 7.75 -15.12 5.09
N GLU A 77 7.63 -14.54 3.89
CA GLU A 77 8.62 -14.69 2.83
C GLU A 77 9.94 -13.98 3.16
N VAL A 78 9.88 -12.83 3.84
CA VAL A 78 11.08 -12.16 4.36
C VAL A 78 11.81 -13.03 5.38
N LEU A 79 11.09 -13.66 6.30
CA LEU A 79 11.69 -14.52 7.32
C LEU A 79 12.48 -15.70 6.70
N LYS A 80 12.04 -16.21 5.55
CA LYS A 80 12.71 -17.27 4.79
C LYS A 80 13.90 -16.75 3.99
N SER A 81 13.70 -15.64 3.27
CA SER A 81 14.68 -15.13 2.30
C SER A 81 15.82 -14.34 2.92
N ARG A 82 15.62 -13.74 4.11
CA ARG A 82 16.58 -12.91 4.84
C ARG A 82 17.25 -11.82 3.98
N ARG A 83 16.50 -11.25 3.03
CA ARG A 83 16.99 -10.16 2.18
C ARG A 83 17.05 -8.86 2.96
N ASN A 84 18.09 -8.07 2.73
CA ASN A 84 18.22 -6.74 3.34
C ASN A 84 17.07 -5.84 2.91
N CYS A 85 16.19 -5.50 3.84
CA CYS A 85 15.05 -4.62 3.65
C CYS A 85 14.62 -3.98 4.98
N TYR A 86 13.61 -3.12 4.93
CA TYR A 86 13.01 -2.50 6.12
C TYR A 86 12.59 -3.55 7.16
N CYS A 87 11.89 -4.62 6.74
CA CYS A 87 11.47 -5.70 7.65
C CYS A 87 12.65 -6.34 8.38
N THR A 88 13.70 -6.76 7.65
CA THR A 88 14.84 -7.45 8.28
C THR A 88 15.62 -6.50 9.18
N ALA A 89 15.76 -5.24 8.81
CA ALA A 89 16.43 -4.23 9.65
C ALA A 89 15.70 -4.06 11.00
N LEU A 90 14.36 -3.97 10.98
CA LEU A 90 13.58 -3.88 12.20
C LEU A 90 13.55 -5.19 13.01
N LEU A 91 13.55 -6.35 12.36
CA LEU A 91 13.67 -7.64 13.05
C LEU A 91 15.00 -7.75 13.80
N GLU A 92 16.09 -7.24 13.22
CA GLU A 92 17.40 -7.18 13.86
C GLU A 92 17.42 -6.20 15.03
N GLU A 93 16.86 -5.01 14.86
CA GLU A 93 16.78 -3.98 15.90
C GLU A 93 15.95 -4.44 17.11
N THR A 94 14.79 -5.06 16.86
CA THR A 94 13.90 -5.60 17.90
C THR A 94 14.40 -6.92 18.49
N LYS A 95 15.47 -7.52 17.93
CA LYS A 95 15.98 -8.85 18.28
C LYS A 95 14.90 -9.93 18.21
N GLY A 96 13.94 -9.78 17.30
CA GLY A 96 12.79 -10.67 17.14
C GLY A 96 11.81 -10.68 18.32
N LYS A 97 11.83 -9.67 19.19
CA LYS A 97 10.91 -9.56 20.33
C LYS A 97 9.54 -8.99 19.96
N ASP A 98 9.44 -8.34 18.81
CA ASP A 98 8.22 -7.67 18.34
C ASP A 98 7.95 -7.98 16.86
N ASN A 99 7.76 -9.26 16.55
CA ASN A 99 7.49 -9.67 15.17
C ASN A 99 6.16 -9.12 14.66
N GLU A 100 5.17 -8.95 15.54
CA GLU A 100 3.86 -8.40 15.20
C GLU A 100 3.96 -6.92 14.79
N GLY A 101 4.62 -6.09 15.61
CA GLY A 101 4.85 -4.69 15.28
C GLY A 101 5.65 -4.52 14.00
N VAL A 102 6.70 -5.33 13.77
CA VAL A 102 7.48 -5.26 12.52
C VAL A 102 6.64 -5.66 11.30
N ARG A 103 5.85 -6.73 11.40
CA ARG A 103 4.96 -7.18 10.32
C ARG A 103 3.96 -6.08 9.96
N ASP A 104 3.27 -5.53 10.95
CA ASP A 104 2.19 -4.58 10.74
C ASP A 104 2.72 -3.24 10.21
N THR A 105 3.83 -2.74 10.76
CA THR A 105 4.48 -1.50 10.29
C THR A 105 5.00 -1.64 8.86
N ALA A 106 5.53 -2.81 8.48
CA ALA A 106 5.96 -3.05 7.11
C ALA A 106 4.79 -3.07 6.11
N ALA A 107 3.66 -3.67 6.49
CA ALA A 107 2.43 -3.69 5.69
C ALA A 107 1.87 -2.29 5.48
N ILE A 108 1.83 -1.48 6.54
CA ILE A 108 1.41 -0.07 6.46
C ILE A 108 2.39 0.77 5.62
N THR A 109 3.69 0.58 5.81
CA THR A 109 4.71 1.32 5.05
C THR A 109 4.60 1.03 3.55
N PHE A 110 4.34 -0.23 3.20
CA PHE A 110 4.13 -0.62 1.81
C PHE A 110 2.82 -0.08 1.23
N SER A 111 1.68 -0.31 1.89
CA SER A 111 0.36 0.14 1.38
C SER A 111 0.31 1.67 1.23
N ALA A 112 0.73 2.41 2.25
CA ALA A 112 0.71 3.87 2.24
C ALA A 112 1.59 4.45 1.12
N GLY A 113 2.78 3.87 0.90
CA GLY A 113 3.68 4.29 -0.17
C GLY A 113 3.20 3.88 -1.56
N PHE A 114 2.54 2.72 -1.68
CA PHE A 114 2.03 2.21 -2.95
C PHE A 114 0.83 3.03 -3.45
N ASP A 115 -0.25 3.09 -2.67
CA ASP A 115 -1.53 3.63 -3.13
C ASP A 115 -1.45 5.14 -3.42
N THR A 116 -0.86 5.92 -2.50
CA THR A 116 -0.76 7.38 -2.66
C THR A 116 0.13 7.79 -3.82
N THR A 117 1.29 7.13 -3.99
CA THR A 117 2.22 7.42 -5.09
C THR A 117 1.61 7.01 -6.43
N PHE A 118 0.95 5.84 -6.48
CA PHE A 118 0.26 5.38 -7.67
C PHE A 118 -0.82 6.37 -8.10
N SER A 119 -1.67 6.80 -7.17
CA SER A 119 -2.72 7.80 -7.40
C SER A 119 -2.16 9.15 -7.87
N ALA A 120 -1.07 9.62 -7.26
CA ALA A 120 -0.40 10.85 -7.66
C ALA A 120 0.19 10.78 -9.08
N LEU A 121 0.83 9.67 -9.44
CA LEU A 121 1.38 9.44 -10.78
C LEU A 121 0.28 9.39 -11.83
N LEU A 122 -0.77 8.61 -11.59
CA LEU A 122 -1.91 8.51 -12.50
C LEU A 122 -2.56 9.88 -12.73
N THR A 123 -2.81 10.62 -11.65
CA THR A 123 -3.37 11.97 -11.70
C THR A 123 -2.47 12.92 -12.49
N THR A 124 -1.15 12.84 -12.27
CA THR A 124 -0.17 13.66 -12.99
C THR A 124 -0.17 13.35 -14.48
N LEU A 125 -0.23 12.06 -14.86
CA LEU A 125 -0.32 11.66 -16.27
C LEU A 125 -1.59 12.17 -16.93
N ILE A 126 -2.74 12.04 -16.26
CA ILE A 126 -4.03 12.57 -16.74
C ILE A 126 -3.94 14.10 -16.90
N ALA A 127 -3.38 14.81 -15.92
CA ALA A 127 -3.23 16.25 -15.96
C ALA A 127 -2.35 16.71 -17.13
N MET A 128 -1.27 15.97 -17.43
CA MET A 128 -0.41 16.24 -18.59
C MET A 128 -1.12 16.00 -19.92
N VAL A 129 -1.89 14.90 -20.05
CA VAL A 129 -2.63 14.57 -21.28
C VAL A 129 -3.70 15.62 -21.58
N ILE A 130 -4.42 16.10 -20.56
CA ILE A 130 -5.47 17.11 -20.72
C ILE A 130 -4.88 18.51 -20.95
N ASN A 131 -3.66 18.78 -20.50
CA ASN A 131 -2.99 20.09 -20.60
C ASN A 131 -1.65 19.98 -21.36
N PRO A 132 -1.68 19.82 -22.70
CA PRO A 132 -0.46 19.61 -23.50
C PRO A 132 0.53 20.76 -23.42
N VAL A 133 0.08 22.00 -23.15
CA VAL A 133 0.96 23.15 -22.94
C VAL A 133 1.82 22.98 -21.67
N ILE A 134 1.25 22.46 -20.59
CA ILE A 134 1.97 22.19 -19.33
C ILE A 134 2.95 21.04 -19.55
N GLN A 135 2.51 19.97 -20.22
CA GLN A 135 3.37 18.84 -20.58
C GLN A 135 4.60 19.28 -21.40
N ALA A 136 4.39 20.07 -22.45
CA ALA A 136 5.48 20.57 -23.31
C ALA A 136 6.46 21.44 -22.55
N ARG A 137 5.97 22.27 -21.61
CA ARG A 137 6.84 23.08 -20.75
C ARG A 137 7.68 22.22 -19.80
N ALA A 138 7.07 21.22 -19.16
CA ALA A 138 7.79 20.30 -18.28
C ALA A 138 8.87 19.51 -19.05
N GLN A 139 8.55 19.06 -20.26
CA GLN A 139 9.52 18.40 -21.15
C GLN A 139 10.66 19.33 -21.57
N ALA A 140 10.37 20.59 -21.92
CA ALA A 140 11.41 21.55 -22.28
C ALA A 140 12.36 21.86 -21.12
N GLU A 141 11.85 21.90 -19.88
CA GLU A 141 12.67 22.07 -18.68
C GLU A 141 13.56 20.85 -18.42
N MET A 142 13.00 19.63 -18.55
CA MET A 142 13.78 18.40 -18.46
C MET A 142 14.87 18.34 -19.54
N ASP A 143 14.54 18.67 -20.79
CA ASP A 143 15.49 18.71 -21.90
C ASP A 143 16.63 19.71 -21.63
N LEU A 144 16.35 20.84 -20.97
CA LEU A 144 17.34 21.87 -20.66
C LEU A 144 18.35 21.42 -19.59
N PHE A 145 17.88 20.79 -18.51
CA PHE A 145 18.75 20.44 -17.37
C PHE A 145 19.34 19.03 -17.45
N ILE A 146 18.58 18.08 -17.98
CA ILE A 146 18.97 16.66 -18.02
C ILE A 146 19.63 16.32 -19.36
N GLY A 147 19.14 16.94 -20.44
CA GLY A 147 19.47 16.58 -21.81
C GLY A 147 18.67 15.37 -22.29
N LYS A 148 18.99 14.89 -23.50
CA LYS A 148 18.28 13.77 -24.16
C LYS A 148 19.03 12.44 -24.11
N ASP A 149 20.28 12.47 -23.67
CA ASP A 149 21.21 11.33 -23.78
C ASP A 149 21.23 10.45 -22.52
N ARG A 150 20.53 10.86 -21.46
CA ARG A 150 20.51 10.15 -20.18
C ARG A 150 19.18 10.26 -19.47
N LEU A 151 18.92 9.32 -18.58
CA LEU A 151 17.80 9.38 -17.64
C LEU A 151 18.11 10.33 -16.47
N PRO A 152 17.08 10.90 -15.81
CA PRO A 152 17.23 11.67 -14.59
C PRO A 152 17.96 10.88 -13.49
N THR A 153 18.82 11.56 -12.72
CA THR A 153 19.53 11.03 -11.53
C THR A 153 19.44 12.04 -10.39
N PHE A 154 19.73 11.59 -9.16
CA PHE A 154 19.86 12.46 -7.97
C PHE A 154 21.19 13.22 -7.95
#